data_AF-A0A7S1FA18-F1
#
_entry.id   AF-A0A7S1FA18-F1
#
_cell.length_a   1.000
_cell.length_b   1.000
_cell.length_c   1.000
_cell.angle_alpha   90.00
_cell.angle_beta   90.00
_cell.angle_gamma   90.00
#
_symmetry.space_group_name_H-M   'P 1'
#
loop_
_entity.id
_entity.type
_entity.pdbx_description
1 polymer ?
#
loop_
_entity_poly.entity_id
_entity_poly.type
_entity_poly.pdbx_seq_one_letter_code
_entity_poly.pdbx_strand_id
1 'polypeptide(L)'
;ALLKSRNYLIRPLATAGNLNLWQVVELALWPIVIFIFTLSCGIGFIRFSSPSLVSVIYYIGLVMMFLVPVLSVATLLVGILATRMRSHVRSSAIVFWLWWPTWKFVMCLVAAVAGTLIGNYAWYHNFLPNLELNQMQTYTDIDPLTNSGLRLQDAGVIGFSKNAGVDRTQGDCFRNRQVYCIAPIIQGTDLATSPATESGNNDLFMAG
;
A
#
# COMPACT_ATOMS: atom_id res chain seq x y z
N ALA A 1 53.47 -32.84 24.90
CA ALA A 1 52.35 -32.83 25.87
C ALA A 1 51.97 -31.39 26.26
N LEU A 2 51.54 -30.57 25.29
CA LEU A 2 51.22 -29.14 25.47
C LEU A 2 49.86 -28.79 24.85
N LEU A 3 48.82 -29.55 25.21
CA LEU A 3 47.43 -29.14 24.99
C LEU A 3 46.71 -29.17 26.33
N LYS A 4 47.00 -28.16 27.16
CA LYS A 4 46.15 -27.82 28.30
C LYS A 4 44.86 -27.28 27.72
N SER A 5 43.88 -28.15 27.55
CA SER A 5 42.56 -27.79 27.07
C SER A 5 42.02 -26.66 27.92
N ARG A 6 41.98 -25.45 27.35
CA ARG A 6 41.12 -24.40 27.86
C ARG A 6 39.72 -24.87 27.53
N ASN A 7 39.15 -25.64 28.46
CA ASN A 7 37.72 -25.84 28.54
C ASN A 7 37.14 -24.44 28.75
N TYR A 8 36.80 -23.77 27.65
CA TYR A 8 35.83 -22.69 27.67
C TYR A 8 34.52 -23.36 28.07
N LEU A 9 34.37 -23.65 29.37
CA LEU A 9 33.08 -23.81 29.99
C LEU A 9 32.32 -22.56 29.53
N ILE A 10 31.36 -22.75 28.65
CA ILE A 10 30.28 -21.81 28.40
C ILE A 10 29.65 -21.66 29.78
N ARG A 11 30.19 -20.72 30.57
CA ARG A 11 29.64 -20.32 31.85
C ARG A 11 28.22 -19.95 31.46
N PRO A 12 27.19 -20.66 31.95
CA PRO A 12 25.82 -20.38 31.54
C PRO A 12 25.65 -18.88 31.74
N LEU A 13 25.38 -18.16 30.63
CA LEU A 13 25.16 -16.73 30.69
C LEU A 13 24.17 -16.52 31.83
N ALA A 14 24.65 -15.80 32.85
CA ALA A 14 24.08 -15.72 34.18
C ALA A 14 22.56 -15.86 34.11
N THR A 15 22.02 -16.88 34.80
CA THR A 15 20.62 -17.28 34.92
C THR A 15 19.68 -16.11 34.63
N ALA A 16 19.46 -15.85 33.34
CA ALA A 16 18.71 -14.70 32.90
C ALA A 16 17.27 -14.97 33.29
N GLY A 17 16.62 -13.95 33.86
CA GLY A 17 15.29 -14.06 34.46
C GLY A 17 14.35 -14.91 33.61
N ASN A 18 13.55 -15.73 34.30
CA ASN A 18 12.59 -16.63 33.70
C ASN A 18 11.78 -15.87 32.62
N LEU A 19 11.96 -16.25 31.35
CA LEU A 19 11.28 -15.61 30.23
C LEU A 19 9.81 -16.01 30.33
N ASN A 20 9.00 -15.10 30.85
CA ASN A 20 7.57 -15.32 30.93
C ASN A 20 6.99 -15.32 29.51
N LEU A 21 6.16 -16.30 29.18
CA LEU A 21 5.47 -16.39 27.89
C LEU A 21 4.80 -15.05 27.51
N TRP A 22 4.24 -14.37 28.52
CA TRP A 22 3.62 -13.06 28.37
C TRP A 22 4.55 -11.99 27.77
N GLN A 23 5.83 -11.97 28.15
CA GLN A 23 6.80 -11.00 27.64
C GLN A 23 7.13 -11.25 26.17
N VAL A 24 7.17 -12.52 25.76
CA VAL A 24 7.37 -12.91 24.36
C VAL A 24 6.17 -12.50 23.52
N VAL A 25 4.96 -12.72 24.02
CA VAL A 25 3.72 -12.28 23.37
C VAL A 25 3.69 -10.76 23.23
N GLU A 26 4.02 -10.02 24.29
CA GLU A 26 4.07 -8.56 24.23
C GLU A 26 5.09 -8.07 23.20
N LEU A 27 6.29 -8.67 23.17
CA LEU A 27 7.34 -8.33 22.21
C LEU A 27 6.90 -8.52 20.75
N ALA A 28 6.13 -9.58 20.47
CA ALA A 28 5.63 -9.90 19.14
C ALA A 28 4.38 -9.09 18.75
N LEU A 29 3.49 -8.78 19.69
CA LEU A 29 2.21 -8.16 19.40
C LEU A 29 2.36 -6.68 18.99
N TRP A 30 3.29 -5.95 19.60
CA TRP A 30 3.54 -4.54 19.27
C TRP A 30 3.84 -4.28 17.77
N PRO A 31 4.84 -4.93 17.15
CA PRO A 31 5.12 -4.71 15.72
C PRO A 31 3.95 -5.16 14.84
N ILE A 32 3.19 -6.19 15.22
CA ILE A 32 1.99 -6.62 14.48
C ILE A 32 0.92 -5.53 14.50
N VAL A 33 0.66 -4.92 15.65
CA VAL A 33 -0.32 -3.82 15.78
C VAL A 33 0.09 -2.62 14.92
N ILE A 34 1.37 -2.25 14.93
CA ILE A 34 1.90 -1.16 14.10
C ILE A 34 1.75 -1.49 12.62
N PHE A 35 2.07 -2.72 12.22
CA PHE A 35 1.91 -3.18 10.84
C PHE A 35 0.44 -3.10 10.39
N ILE A 36 -0.48 -3.63 11.19
CA ILE A 36 -1.92 -3.60 10.88
C ILE A 36 -2.42 -2.16 10.80
N PHE A 37 -2.02 -1.29 11.72
CA PHE A 37 -2.41 0.11 11.72
C PHE A 37 -1.92 0.84 10.46
N THR A 38 -0.63 0.74 10.15
CA THR A 38 -0.03 1.39 8.96
C THR A 38 -0.63 0.86 7.67
N LEU A 39 -0.88 -0.45 7.57
CA LEU A 39 -1.54 -1.07 6.43
C LEU A 39 -3.00 -0.60 6.28
N SER A 40 -3.75 -0.53 7.37
CA SER A 40 -5.16 -0.12 7.38
C SER A 40 -5.32 1.34 6.95
N CYS A 41 -4.46 2.24 7.46
CA CYS A 41 -4.43 3.63 7.01
C CYS A 41 -4.01 3.74 5.52
N GLY A 42 -3.14 2.85 5.05
CA GLY A 42 -2.71 2.82 3.66
C GLY A 42 -3.81 2.42 2.67
N ILE A 43 -4.72 1.53 3.07
CA ILE A 43 -5.72 0.92 2.19
C ILE A 43 -7.14 1.51 2.38
N GLY A 44 -7.42 2.18 3.49
CA GLY A 44 -8.77 2.60 3.84
C GLY A 44 -9.44 3.53 2.82
N PHE A 45 -10.74 3.30 2.55
CA PHE A 45 -11.57 4.11 1.64
C PHE A 45 -11.55 5.62 1.94
N ILE A 46 -11.38 6.01 3.20
CA ILE A 46 -11.31 7.41 3.64
C ILE A 46 -10.16 8.15 2.93
N ARG A 47 -9.10 7.44 2.53
CA ARG A 47 -7.95 7.99 1.80
C ARG A 47 -8.34 8.57 0.45
N PHE A 48 -9.38 8.03 -0.19
CA PHE A 48 -9.89 8.56 -1.46
C PHE A 48 -10.58 9.92 -1.27
N SER A 49 -11.43 10.03 -0.25
CA SER A 49 -12.23 11.24 -0.02
C SER A 49 -11.43 12.38 0.61
N SER A 50 -10.49 12.08 1.51
CA SER A 50 -9.75 13.09 2.27
C SER A 50 -8.30 12.66 2.57
N PRO A 51 -7.37 12.77 1.59
CA PRO A 51 -5.99 12.29 1.76
C PRO A 51 -5.24 13.01 2.89
N SER A 52 -5.53 14.30 3.11
CA SER A 52 -4.91 15.10 4.17
C SER A 52 -5.29 14.60 5.57
N LEU A 53 -6.56 14.24 5.77
CA LEU A 53 -7.05 13.75 7.07
C LEU A 53 -6.44 12.40 7.40
N VAL A 54 -6.37 11.48 6.43
CA VAL A 54 -5.71 10.18 6.62
C VAL A 54 -4.22 10.35 6.92
N SER A 55 -3.55 11.29 6.26
CA SER A 55 -2.14 11.59 6.53
C SER A 55 -1.93 12.07 7.97
N VAL A 56 -2.80 12.96 8.47
CA VAL A 56 -2.75 13.44 9.86
C VAL A 56 -2.98 12.30 10.85
N ILE A 57 -4.01 11.47 10.65
CA ILE A 57 -4.28 10.30 11.50
C ILE A 57 -3.10 9.33 11.49
N TYR A 58 -2.52 9.07 10.32
CA TYR A 58 -1.36 8.20 10.17
C TYR A 58 -0.16 8.70 10.98
N TYR A 59 0.23 9.97 10.84
CA TYR A 59 1.37 10.52 11.57
C TYR A 59 1.13 10.58 13.09
N ILE A 60 -0.05 11.01 13.52
CA ILE A 60 -0.40 11.05 14.96
C ILE A 60 -0.38 9.64 15.56
N GLY A 61 -1.02 8.67 14.89
CA GLY A 61 -1.06 7.29 15.36
C GLY A 61 0.32 6.65 15.41
N LEU A 62 1.18 6.94 14.41
CA LEU A 62 2.55 6.47 14.38
C LEU A 62 3.37 7.04 15.55
N VAL A 63 3.30 8.35 15.80
CA VAL A 63 3.97 8.98 16.96
C VAL A 63 3.50 8.35 18.27
N MET A 64 2.19 8.16 18.45
CA MET A 64 1.63 7.57 19.67
C MET A 64 2.07 6.12 19.86
N MET A 65 2.12 5.31 18.81
CA MET A 65 2.57 3.92 18.90
C MET A 65 4.08 3.78 19.12
N PHE A 66 4.90 4.67 18.55
CA PHE A 66 6.35 4.68 18.76
C PHE A 66 6.78 5.26 20.11
N LEU A 67 5.90 6.00 20.80
CA LEU A 67 6.19 6.58 22.10
C LEU A 67 6.60 5.50 23.13
N VAL A 68 5.91 4.37 23.17
CA VAL A 68 6.21 3.27 24.10
C VAL A 68 7.61 2.65 23.89
N PRO A 69 7.97 2.16 22.68
CA PRO A 69 9.30 1.60 22.46
C PRO A 69 10.40 2.66 22.63
N VAL A 70 10.17 3.92 22.25
CA VAL A 70 11.13 5.01 22.46
C VAL A 70 11.37 5.27 23.95
N LEU A 71 10.31 5.35 24.76
CA LEU A 71 10.44 5.50 26.22
C LEU A 71 11.15 4.29 26.86
N SER A 72 10.93 3.08 26.36
CA SER A 72 11.61 1.88 26.86
C SER A 72 13.12 1.91 26.61
N VAL A 73 13.55 2.38 25.44
CA VAL A 73 14.97 2.57 25.12
C VAL A 73 15.55 3.73 25.92
N ALA A 74 14.83 4.86 26.02
CA ALA A 74 15.29 6.04 26.75
C ALA A 74 15.50 5.76 28.25
N THR A 75 14.54 5.10 28.90
CA THR A 75 14.66 4.72 30.33
C THR A 75 15.87 3.82 30.60
N LEU A 76 16.16 2.88 29.69
CA LEU A 76 17.34 2.02 29.81
C LEU A 76 18.65 2.75 29.54
N LEU A 77 18.68 3.64 28.55
CA LEU A 77 19.86 4.47 28.30
C LEU A 77 20.18 5.35 29.52
N VAL A 78 19.17 5.97 30.13
CA VAL A 78 19.34 6.75 31.37
C VAL A 78 19.85 5.87 32.51
N GLY A 79 19.29 4.67 32.67
CA GLY A 79 19.75 3.69 33.67
C GLY A 79 21.22 3.31 33.46
N ILE A 80 21.62 2.98 32.23
CA ILE A 80 22.99 2.63 31.87
C ILE A 80 23.93 3.80 32.15
N LEU A 81 23.55 5.03 31.78
CA LEU A 81 24.36 6.23 32.03
C LEU A 81 24.55 6.47 33.53
N ALA A 82 23.47 6.41 34.32
CA ALA A 82 23.54 6.57 35.76
C ALA A 82 24.40 5.49 36.43
N THR A 83 24.29 4.23 35.99
CA THR A 83 25.11 3.13 36.47
C THR A 83 26.58 3.31 36.08
N ARG A 84 26.88 3.74 34.85
CA ARG A 84 28.25 3.99 34.38
C ARG A 84 28.92 5.12 35.15
N MET A 85 28.17 6.14 35.56
CA MET A 85 28.71 7.24 36.36
C MET A 85 29.04 6.83 37.80
N ARG A 86 28.35 5.84 38.37
CA ARG A 86 28.52 5.43 39.78
C ARG A 86 29.36 4.18 39.99
N SER A 87 29.44 3.29 39.00
CA SER A 87 30.05 1.97 39.17
C SER A 87 30.78 1.51 37.92
N HIS A 88 31.91 0.83 38.11
CA HIS A 88 32.72 0.25 37.04
C HIS A 88 32.11 -1.09 36.57
N VAL A 89 30.92 -1.01 35.96
CA VAL A 89 30.17 -2.19 35.51
C VAL A 89 30.77 -2.80 34.25
N ARG A 90 30.77 -4.13 34.20
CA ARG A 90 31.25 -4.92 33.05
C ARG A 90 30.38 -4.68 31.81
N SER A 91 30.99 -4.24 30.71
CA SER A 91 30.30 -3.92 29.45
C SER A 91 29.42 -5.05 28.89
N SER A 92 29.76 -6.32 29.18
CA SER A 92 28.97 -7.47 28.73
C SER A 92 27.56 -7.49 29.31
N ALA A 93 27.36 -6.99 30.54
CA ALA A 93 26.03 -6.91 31.15
C ALA A 93 25.17 -5.86 30.44
N ILE A 94 25.77 -4.72 30.08
CA ILE A 94 25.08 -3.62 29.39
C ILE A 94 24.53 -4.08 28.03
N VAL A 95 25.34 -4.79 27.25
CA VAL A 95 24.94 -5.31 25.92
C VAL A 95 23.76 -6.28 26.05
N PHE A 96 23.78 -7.16 27.05
CA PHE A 96 22.69 -8.11 27.29
C PHE A 96 21.35 -7.42 27.58
N TRP A 97 21.35 -6.38 28.42
CA TRP A 97 20.13 -5.64 28.77
C TRP A 97 19.63 -4.73 27.65
N LEU A 98 20.52 -4.21 26.80
CA LEU A 98 20.15 -3.33 25.70
C LEU A 98 19.56 -4.11 24.52
N TRP A 99 19.95 -5.37 24.33
CA TRP A 99 19.55 -6.18 23.18
C TRP A 99 18.03 -6.27 22.98
N TRP A 100 17.27 -6.56 24.03
CA TRP A 100 15.82 -6.80 23.95
C TRP A 100 15.01 -5.58 23.48
N PRO A 101 15.11 -4.39 24.10
CA PRO A 101 14.38 -3.21 23.65
C PRO A 101 14.88 -2.66 22.33
N THR A 102 16.19 -2.75 22.04
CA THR A 102 16.71 -2.37 20.73
C THR A 102 16.12 -3.25 19.63
N TRP A 103 16.05 -4.56 19.87
CA TRP A 103 15.39 -5.48 18.94
C TRP A 103 13.90 -5.17 18.76
N LYS A 104 13.17 -4.90 19.86
CA LYS A 104 11.76 -4.46 19.81
C LYS A 104 11.59 -3.23 18.92
N PHE A 105 12.41 -2.21 19.13
CA PHE A 105 12.36 -0.96 18.36
C PHE A 105 12.63 -1.20 16.87
N VAL A 106 13.64 -2.00 16.54
CA VAL A 106 13.97 -2.35 15.15
C VAL A 106 12.81 -3.09 14.49
N MET A 107 12.20 -4.06 15.16
CA MET A 107 11.04 -4.79 14.62
C MET A 107 9.84 -3.87 14.39
N CYS A 108 9.56 -2.93 15.31
CA CYS A 108 8.51 -1.93 15.12
C CYS A 108 8.80 -1.00 13.92
N LEU A 109 10.06 -0.61 13.73
CA LEU A 109 10.48 0.23 12.60
C LEU A 109 10.32 -0.51 11.27
N VAL A 110 10.79 -1.76 11.19
CA VAL A 110 10.62 -2.61 10.01
C VAL A 110 9.15 -2.85 9.71
N ALA A 111 8.33 -3.12 10.73
CA ALA A 111 6.89 -3.31 10.59
C ALA A 111 6.19 -2.07 10.04
N ALA A 112 6.52 -0.88 10.56
CA ALA A 112 5.95 0.38 10.06
C ALA A 112 6.33 0.64 8.60
N VAL A 113 7.61 0.45 8.24
CA VAL A 113 8.09 0.65 6.86
C VAL A 113 7.43 -0.36 5.92
N ALA A 114 7.39 -1.64 6.29
CA ALA A 114 6.78 -2.69 5.48
C ALA A 114 5.28 -2.44 5.27
N GLY A 115 4.54 -2.11 6.33
CA GLY A 115 3.11 -1.80 6.26
C GLY A 115 2.81 -0.62 5.36
N THR A 116 3.63 0.44 5.42
CA THR A 116 3.48 1.63 4.58
C THR A 116 3.81 1.36 3.12
N LEU A 117 4.87 0.61 2.83
CA LEU A 117 5.22 0.24 1.45
C LEU A 117 4.14 -0.64 0.82
N ILE A 118 3.72 -1.69 1.53
CA ILE A 118 2.68 -2.61 1.05
C ILE A 118 1.35 -1.88 0.90
N GLY A 119 0.96 -1.05 1.87
CA GLY A 119 -0.28 -0.28 1.83
C GLY A 119 -0.31 0.71 0.66
N ASN A 120 0.80 1.43 0.42
CA ASN A 120 0.89 2.33 -0.73
C ASN A 120 0.87 1.59 -2.07
N TYR A 121 1.61 0.48 -2.17
CA TYR A 121 1.59 -0.34 -3.37
C TYR A 121 0.18 -0.86 -3.67
N ALA A 122 -0.49 -1.42 -2.65
CA ALA A 122 -1.86 -1.90 -2.78
C ALA A 122 -2.82 -0.77 -3.21
N TRP A 123 -2.68 0.42 -2.61
CA TRP A 123 -3.48 1.59 -2.93
C TRP A 123 -3.40 1.99 -4.41
N TYR A 124 -2.19 2.28 -4.89
CA TYR A 124 -2.01 2.80 -6.26
C TYR A 124 -2.26 1.75 -7.35
N HIS A 125 -2.00 0.47 -7.06
CA HIS A 125 -2.13 -0.58 -8.07
C HIS A 125 -3.49 -1.27 -8.10
N ASN A 126 -4.27 -1.23 -7.00
CA ASN A 126 -5.53 -1.98 -6.91
C ASN A 126 -6.71 -1.09 -6.52
N PHE A 127 -6.61 -0.39 -5.38
CA PHE A 127 -7.76 0.33 -4.83
C PHE A 127 -8.09 1.61 -5.60
N LEU A 128 -7.09 2.44 -5.91
CA LEU A 128 -7.31 3.71 -6.60
C LEU A 128 -7.93 3.51 -7.99
N PRO A 129 -7.41 2.64 -8.87
CA PRO A 129 -8.03 2.42 -10.18
C PRO A 129 -9.45 1.86 -10.05
N ASN A 130 -9.69 0.92 -9.13
CA ASN A 130 -11.03 0.36 -8.94
C ASN A 130 -12.04 1.41 -8.47
N LEU A 131 -11.64 2.29 -7.56
CA LEU A 131 -12.48 3.38 -7.06
C LEU A 131 -12.76 4.43 -8.13
N GLU A 132 -11.76 4.82 -8.91
CA GLU A 132 -11.92 5.72 -10.04
C GLU A 132 -12.91 5.14 -11.05
N LEU A 133 -12.76 3.85 -11.41
CA LEU A 133 -13.66 3.20 -12.35
C LEU A 133 -15.11 3.15 -11.84
N ASN A 134 -15.31 2.90 -10.54
CA ASN A 134 -16.64 2.83 -9.92
C ASN A 134 -17.33 4.21 -9.80
N GLN A 135 -16.58 5.32 -9.91
CA GLN A 135 -17.13 6.68 -9.82
C GLN A 135 -17.47 7.29 -11.18
N MET A 136 -17.06 6.64 -12.27
CA MET A 136 -17.37 7.12 -13.61
C MET A 136 -18.88 7.01 -13.90
N GLN A 137 -19.41 7.92 -14.70
CA GLN A 137 -20.83 7.98 -14.98
C GLN A 137 -21.27 6.83 -15.89
N THR A 138 -22.48 6.32 -15.68
CA THR A 138 -23.11 5.38 -16.61
C THR A 138 -24.15 6.13 -17.42
N TYR A 139 -23.95 6.22 -18.73
CA TYR A 139 -24.90 6.82 -19.66
C TYR A 139 -25.63 5.72 -20.41
N THR A 140 -26.94 5.87 -20.59
CA THR A 140 -27.79 4.90 -21.29
C THR A 140 -28.58 5.58 -22.40
N ASP A 141 -28.91 4.84 -23.45
CA ASP A 141 -29.67 5.30 -24.60
C ASP A 141 -29.01 6.49 -25.33
N ILE A 142 -27.68 6.48 -25.40
CA ILE A 142 -26.92 7.51 -26.11
C ILE A 142 -27.02 7.28 -27.62
N ASP A 143 -27.39 8.34 -28.33
CA ASP A 143 -27.39 8.38 -29.78
C ASP A 143 -26.05 8.93 -30.32
N PRO A 144 -25.30 8.13 -31.11
CA PRO A 144 -23.98 8.51 -31.61
C PRO A 144 -24.01 9.66 -32.64
N LEU A 145 -25.16 9.94 -33.28
CA LEU A 145 -25.24 11.07 -34.24
C LEU A 145 -25.33 12.43 -33.55
N THR A 146 -25.97 12.47 -32.37
CA THR A 146 -26.25 13.71 -31.65
C THR A 146 -25.26 13.97 -30.51
N ASN A 147 -24.60 12.93 -30.00
CA ASN A 147 -23.64 13.03 -28.92
C ASN A 147 -22.26 12.59 -29.39
N SER A 148 -21.30 13.52 -29.36
CA SER A 148 -19.90 13.19 -29.58
C SER A 148 -19.27 12.53 -28.36
N GLY A 149 -18.29 11.67 -28.60
CA GLY A 149 -17.43 11.04 -27.60
C GLY A 149 -16.67 12.06 -26.75
N LEU A 150 -16.42 13.27 -27.26
CA LEU A 150 -15.90 14.40 -26.48
C LEU A 150 -16.80 14.75 -25.28
N ARG A 151 -18.10 14.53 -25.36
CA ARG A 151 -19.06 14.77 -24.27
C ARG A 151 -19.19 13.60 -23.31
N LEU A 152 -18.52 12.47 -23.60
CA LEU A 152 -18.61 11.22 -22.85
C LEU A 152 -17.25 10.85 -22.22
N GLN A 153 -16.37 11.81 -22.02
CA GLN A 153 -15.03 11.58 -21.46
C GLN A 153 -15.03 11.16 -19.98
N ASP A 154 -16.11 11.43 -19.26
CA ASP A 154 -16.34 11.03 -17.86
C ASP A 154 -17.18 9.74 -17.74
N ALA A 155 -17.57 9.14 -18.87
CA ALA A 155 -18.35 7.93 -18.92
C ALA A 155 -17.48 6.71 -18.62
N GLY A 156 -17.93 5.89 -17.67
CA GLY A 156 -17.33 4.59 -17.40
C GLY A 156 -17.95 3.48 -18.22
N VAL A 157 -19.26 3.57 -18.40
CA VAL A 157 -20.04 2.63 -19.20
C VAL A 157 -21.03 3.44 -20.04
N ILE A 158 -21.04 3.17 -21.34
CA ILE A 158 -21.95 3.82 -22.28
C ILE A 158 -22.84 2.74 -22.90
N GLY A 159 -24.13 2.81 -22.61
CA GLY A 159 -25.16 2.06 -23.32
C GLY A 159 -25.69 2.90 -24.48
N PHE A 160 -25.39 2.50 -25.71
CA PHE A 160 -25.93 3.14 -26.89
C PHE A 160 -27.39 2.74 -27.15
N SER A 161 -28.13 3.58 -27.90
CA SER A 161 -29.50 3.28 -28.30
C SER A 161 -29.59 2.00 -29.15
N LYS A 162 -30.78 1.38 -29.21
CA LYS A 162 -31.00 0.12 -29.96
C LYS A 162 -30.71 0.22 -31.46
N ASN A 163 -30.68 1.44 -32.00
CA ASN A 163 -30.41 1.71 -33.41
C ASN A 163 -28.92 1.94 -33.69
N ALA A 164 -28.06 1.89 -32.66
CA ALA A 164 -26.61 2.00 -32.83
C ALA A 164 -25.98 0.64 -33.16
N GLY A 165 -24.99 0.65 -34.04
CA GLY A 165 -24.22 -0.51 -34.46
C GLY A 165 -22.72 -0.20 -34.53
N VAL A 166 -21.90 -1.23 -34.40
CA VAL A 166 -20.44 -1.13 -34.54
C VAL A 166 -20.07 -1.24 -36.02
N ASP A 167 -19.43 -0.22 -36.59
CA ASP A 167 -18.88 -0.31 -37.94
C ASP A 167 -17.53 -1.05 -37.92
N ARG A 168 -17.55 -2.31 -38.34
CA ARG A 168 -16.36 -3.18 -38.38
C ARG A 168 -15.44 -2.88 -39.56
N THR A 169 -15.88 -2.11 -40.55
CA THR A 169 -15.05 -1.76 -41.72
C THR A 169 -14.00 -0.71 -41.38
N GLN A 170 -14.25 0.10 -40.35
CA GLN A 170 -13.37 1.15 -39.83
C GLN A 170 -12.75 0.79 -38.47
N GLY A 171 -12.56 -0.51 -38.20
CA GLY A 171 -11.89 -0.96 -36.98
C GLY A 171 -10.38 -0.69 -37.04
N ASP A 172 -9.80 -0.28 -35.91
CA ASP A 172 -8.35 -0.09 -35.74
C ASP A 172 -7.89 -0.61 -34.37
N CYS A 173 -6.58 -0.62 -34.13
CA CYS A 173 -5.96 -1.01 -32.88
C CYS A 173 -5.34 0.20 -32.18
N PHE A 174 -5.77 0.48 -30.95
CA PHE A 174 -5.10 1.44 -30.09
C PHE A 174 -4.20 0.74 -29.08
N ARG A 175 -2.94 1.18 -28.94
CA ARG A 175 -1.97 0.59 -28.02
C ARG A 175 -1.64 1.55 -26.88
N ASN A 176 -2.08 1.21 -25.67
CA ASN A 176 -1.66 1.87 -24.43
C ASN A 176 -1.38 0.83 -23.34
N ARG A 177 -0.12 0.41 -23.21
CA ARG A 177 0.36 -0.76 -22.43
C ARG A 177 -0.19 -2.10 -22.92
N GLN A 178 -1.49 -2.19 -23.20
CA GLN A 178 -2.18 -3.30 -23.86
C GLN A 178 -2.74 -2.82 -25.23
N VAL A 179 -3.10 -3.76 -26.10
CA VAL A 179 -3.73 -3.48 -27.40
C VAL A 179 -5.23 -3.60 -27.23
N TYR A 180 -5.96 -2.56 -27.63
CA TYR A 180 -7.41 -2.47 -27.58
C TYR A 180 -7.95 -2.37 -29.00
N CYS A 181 -9.01 -3.12 -29.29
CA CYS A 181 -9.76 -2.97 -30.54
C CYS A 181 -10.68 -1.75 -30.40
N ILE A 182 -10.53 -0.81 -31.33
CA ILE A 182 -11.38 0.37 -31.43
C ILE A 182 -12.19 0.29 -32.71
N ALA A 183 -13.44 0.75 -32.66
CA ALA A 183 -14.29 0.89 -33.82
C ALA A 183 -15.28 2.04 -33.61
N PRO A 184 -15.72 2.72 -34.68
CA PRO A 184 -16.74 3.73 -34.57
C PRO A 184 -18.12 3.09 -34.35
N ILE A 185 -18.95 3.78 -33.57
CA ILE A 185 -20.35 3.43 -33.35
C ILE A 185 -21.20 4.33 -34.23
N ILE A 186 -21.96 3.75 -35.16
CA ILE A 186 -22.81 4.46 -36.11
C ILE A 186 -24.29 4.16 -35.85
N GLN A 187 -25.19 5.04 -36.28
CA GLN A 187 -26.63 4.79 -36.22
C GLN A 187 -27.08 4.10 -37.52
N GLY A 188 -27.87 3.02 -37.42
CA GLY A 188 -28.55 2.39 -38.55
C GLY A 188 -27.83 1.20 -39.19
N THR A 189 -28.59 0.42 -39.96
CA THR A 189 -28.24 -0.86 -40.59
C THR A 189 -27.28 -0.79 -41.78
N ASP A 190 -26.67 0.37 -42.07
CA ASP A 190 -25.81 0.58 -43.24
C ASP A 190 -24.36 0.13 -42.97
N LEU A 191 -24.21 -1.10 -42.48
CA LEU A 191 -22.93 -1.80 -42.26
C LEU A 191 -22.18 -2.16 -43.55
N ALA A 192 -22.60 -1.65 -44.72
CA ALA A 192 -22.13 -2.18 -46.01
C ALA A 192 -21.60 -1.16 -47.03
N THR A 193 -21.94 0.15 -46.98
CA THR A 193 -21.63 0.98 -48.17
C THR A 193 -21.60 2.50 -47.97
N SER A 194 -21.18 3.02 -46.82
CA SER A 194 -20.77 4.44 -46.79
C SER A 194 -19.25 4.52 -46.95
N PRO A 195 -18.72 5.03 -48.08
CA PRO A 195 -17.29 5.30 -48.19
C PRO A 195 -16.92 6.26 -47.06
N ALA A 196 -15.83 5.94 -46.34
CA ALA A 196 -15.28 6.77 -45.29
C ALA A 196 -15.22 8.22 -45.79
N THR A 197 -16.14 9.06 -45.34
CA THR A 197 -16.11 10.48 -45.68
C THR A 197 -14.85 11.03 -45.02
N GLU A 198 -13.84 11.36 -45.82
CA GLU A 198 -12.47 11.81 -45.48
C GLU A 198 -12.39 13.07 -44.57
N SER A 199 -13.47 13.47 -43.91
CA SER A 199 -13.55 14.68 -43.10
C SER A 199 -14.46 14.55 -41.87
N GLY A 200 -15.09 13.40 -41.63
CA GLY A 200 -15.90 13.18 -40.43
C GLY A 200 -15.03 12.71 -39.27
N ASN A 201 -14.93 13.52 -38.21
CA ASN A 201 -14.33 13.11 -36.94
C ASN A 201 -15.23 12.02 -36.31
N ASN A 202 -15.06 10.77 -36.74
CA ASN A 202 -15.79 9.65 -36.16
C ASN A 202 -15.20 9.35 -34.78
N ASP A 203 -16.05 9.33 -33.76
CA ASP A 203 -15.62 9.00 -32.40
C ASP A 203 -15.38 7.49 -32.29
N LEU A 204 -14.14 7.13 -31.98
CA LEU A 204 -13.69 5.74 -31.85
C LEU A 204 -13.88 5.29 -30.41
N PHE A 205 -14.63 4.20 -30.21
CA PHE A 205 -14.87 3.63 -28.88
C PHE A 205 -14.10 2.31 -28.73
N MET A 206 -13.56 2.08 -27.53
CA MET A 206 -12.93 0.82 -27.15
C MET A 206 -14.00 -0.18 -26.75
N ALA A 207 -13.96 -1.37 -27.33
CA ALA A 207 -14.72 -2.51 -26.83
C ALA A 207 -13.89 -3.24 -25.76
N GLY A 208 -14.43 -3.33 -24.54
CA GLY A 208 -13.85 -4.04 -23.39
C GLY A 208 -14.72 -5.20 -22.95
#